data_AF-A0A0G0HYD0-F1
#
_entry.id   AF-A0A0G0HYD0-F1
#
_cell.length_a   1.000
_cell.length_b   1.000
_cell.length_c   1.000
_cell.angle_alpha   90.00
_cell.angle_beta   90.00
_cell.angle_gamma   90.00
#
_symmetry.space_group_name_H-M   'P 1'
#
loop_
_entity.id
_entity.type
_entity.pdbx_description
1 polymer ?
#
loop_
_entity_poly.entity_id
_entity_poly.type
_entity_poly.pdbx_seq_one_letter_code
_entity_poly.pdbx_strand_id
1 'polypeptide(L)'
;MDGRYLATTVWGYVSPPPGVSRYSGGSLPGLQIFVQNIVRTLIIIAGTYAFINLLLAGYSFMSAGGNPEKIAQAWAKIWQTLLGLLVAAGSFVIAGIAGELIFGDPNALLQLRFYSP
;
A
#
# COMPACT_ATOMS: atom_id res chain seq x y z
N MET A 1 17.57 -29.50 3.52
CA MET A 1 18.43 -28.35 3.89
C MET A 1 17.52 -27.43 4.69
N ASP A 2 17.47 -27.69 5.98
CA ASP A 2 16.29 -27.40 6.79
C ASP A 2 16.54 -26.12 7.59
N GLY A 3 15.70 -25.12 7.34
CA GLY A 3 15.76 -23.78 7.90
C GLY A 3 15.56 -23.76 9.41
N ARG A 4 16.57 -24.20 10.14
CA ARG A 4 16.71 -24.06 11.59
C ARG A 4 17.08 -22.62 11.92
N TYR A 5 16.09 -21.73 11.82
CA TYR A 5 16.15 -20.47 12.51
C TYR A 5 15.53 -20.65 13.90
N LEU A 6 16.18 -20.05 14.90
CA LEU A 6 15.70 -19.68 16.24
C LEU A 6 16.13 -20.59 17.41
N ALA A 7 17.16 -20.09 18.11
CA ALA A 7 17.52 -20.26 19.52
C ALA A 7 17.80 -21.69 20.05
N THR A 8 19.09 -22.00 20.18
CA THR A 8 19.59 -23.07 21.05
C THR A 8 19.47 -22.64 22.52
N THR A 9 18.29 -22.82 23.11
CA THR A 9 18.08 -22.60 24.55
C THR A 9 17.89 -23.92 25.28
N VAL A 10 18.44 -24.02 26.50
CA VAL A 10 18.51 -25.22 27.37
C VAL A 10 17.15 -25.88 27.66
N TRP A 11 16.03 -25.19 27.40
CA TRP A 11 14.68 -25.55 27.86
C TRP A 11 13.68 -25.99 26.78
N GLY A 12 14.16 -26.31 25.57
CA GLY A 12 13.31 -26.84 24.50
C GLY A 12 12.63 -25.78 23.63
N TYR A 13 12.06 -26.22 22.51
CA TYR A 13 11.46 -25.33 21.50
C TYR A 13 10.01 -24.99 21.88
N VAL A 14 9.72 -23.71 22.06
CA VAL A 14 8.33 -23.23 22.06
C VAL A 14 7.95 -23.03 20.60
N SER A 15 7.15 -23.96 20.06
CA SER A 15 6.58 -23.81 18.73
C SER A 15 5.73 -22.53 18.67
N PRO A 16 6.05 -21.58 17.77
CA PRO A 16 5.21 -20.41 17.59
C PRO A 16 3.78 -20.83 17.23
N PRO A 17 2.74 -20.16 17.76
CA PRO A 17 1.36 -20.40 17.36
C PRO A 17 1.17 -20.34 15.84
N PRO A 18 0.25 -21.12 15.25
CA PRO A 18 -0.04 -21.05 13.83
C PRO A 18 -0.34 -19.60 13.40
N GLY A 19 0.38 -19.08 12.41
CA GLY A 19 0.19 -17.73 11.87
C GLY A 19 1.24 -16.68 12.27
N VAL A 20 2.07 -16.92 13.30
CA VAL A 20 3.11 -15.96 13.70
C VAL A 20 4.49 -16.21 13.06
N SER A 21 4.65 -17.30 12.32
CA SER A 21 5.89 -17.64 11.60
C SER A 21 6.29 -16.61 10.54
N ARG A 22 5.34 -15.81 10.04
CA ARG A 22 5.61 -14.69 9.13
C ARG A 22 6.33 -13.52 9.81
N TYR A 23 6.35 -13.48 11.14
CA TYR A 23 6.89 -12.38 11.93
C TYR A 23 8.09 -12.80 12.80
N SER A 24 8.53 -14.07 12.76
CA SER A 24 9.52 -14.64 13.70
C SER A 24 10.99 -14.37 13.34
N GLY A 25 11.29 -13.39 12.49
CA GLY A 25 12.66 -13.04 12.12
C GLY A 25 13.20 -11.89 12.96
N GLY A 26 14.32 -12.11 13.67
CA GLY A 26 14.97 -11.11 14.51
C GLY A 26 15.23 -9.77 13.81
N SER A 27 14.81 -8.71 14.48
CA SER A 27 15.22 -7.31 14.40
C SER A 27 14.94 -6.47 13.14
N LEU A 28 14.73 -7.02 11.95
CA LEU A 28 14.48 -6.22 10.72
C LEU A 28 13.30 -6.69 9.81
N PRO A 29 12.98 -7.99 9.69
CA PRO A 29 11.89 -8.45 8.82
C PRO A 29 10.48 -8.04 9.27
N GLY A 30 10.24 -7.93 10.58
CA GLY A 30 8.90 -7.62 11.12
C GLY A 30 8.40 -6.22 10.76
N LEU A 31 9.27 -5.20 10.87
CA LEU A 31 8.93 -3.82 10.53
C LEU A 31 8.66 -3.67 9.02
N GLN A 32 9.47 -4.35 8.20
CA GLN A 32 9.30 -4.39 6.75
C GLN A 32 7.91 -4.92 6.35
N ILE A 33 7.52 -6.06 6.93
CA ILE A 33 6.22 -6.69 6.67
C ILE A 33 5.08 -5.81 7.20
N PHE A 34 5.27 -5.18 8.36
CA PHE A 34 4.28 -4.27 8.92
C PHE A 34 4.03 -3.04 8.02
N VAL A 35 5.09 -2.36 7.58
CA VAL A 35 4.99 -1.22 6.66
C VAL A 35 4.39 -1.65 5.32
N GLN A 36 4.81 -2.80 4.77
CA GLN A 36 4.24 -3.33 3.53
C GLN A 36 2.74 -3.60 3.65
N ASN A 37 2.28 -4.14 4.78
CA ASN A 37 0.86 -4.35 5.05
C ASN A 37 0.10 -3.03 5.13
N ILE A 38 0.66 -2.00 5.77
CA ILE A 38 0.05 -0.66 5.83
C ILE A 38 -0.10 -0.10 4.43
N VAL A 39 0.98 -0.05 3.64
CA VAL A 39 0.95 0.50 2.28
C VAL A 39 -0.08 -0.24 1.43
N ARG A 40 -0.09 -1.58 1.48
CA ARG A 40 -1.08 -2.39 0.74
C ARG A 40 -2.51 -2.08 1.17
N THR A 41 -2.75 -1.92 2.48
CA THR A 41 -4.07 -1.57 3.02
C THR A 41 -4.50 -0.18 2.56
N LEU A 42 -3.60 0.80 2.59
CA LEU A 42 -3.87 2.16 2.13
C LEU A 42 -4.24 2.21 0.64
N ILE A 43 -3.55 1.44 -0.22
CA ILE A 43 -3.87 1.35 -1.65
C ILE A 43 -5.28 0.81 -1.86
N ILE A 44 -5.64 -0.27 -1.15
CA ILE A 44 -6.97 -0.88 -1.24
C ILE A 44 -8.05 0.12 -0.80
N ILE A 45 -7.82 0.84 0.29
CA ILE A 45 -8.73 1.88 0.78
C ILE A 45 -8.85 3.01 -0.25
N ALA A 46 -7.73 3.50 -0.78
CA ALA A 46 -7.73 4.58 -1.77
C ALA A 46 -8.48 4.20 -3.05
N GLY A 47 -8.24 2.99 -3.57
CA GLY A 47 -8.95 2.49 -4.76
C GLY A 47 -10.45 2.31 -4.52
N THR A 48 -10.82 1.72 -3.39
CA THR A 48 -12.25 1.52 -3.02
C THR A 48 -12.95 2.87 -2.81
N TYR A 49 -12.32 3.79 -2.10
CA TYR A 49 -12.84 5.14 -1.89
C TYR A 49 -13.02 5.88 -3.20
N ALA A 50 -12.02 5.85 -4.08
CA ALA A 50 -12.09 6.50 -5.37
C ALA A 50 -13.20 5.92 -6.25
N PHE A 51 -13.38 4.60 -6.25
CA PHE A 51 -14.46 3.95 -6.98
C PHE A 51 -15.85 4.42 -6.50
N ILE A 52 -16.08 4.40 -5.19
CA ILE A 52 -17.36 4.84 -4.60
C ILE A 52 -17.59 6.33 -4.88
N ASN A 53 -16.57 7.18 -4.71
CA ASN A 53 -16.71 8.61 -4.93
C ASN A 53 -16.99 8.93 -6.40
N LEU A 54 -16.33 8.24 -7.34
CA LEU A 54 -16.58 8.41 -8.76
C LEU A 54 -18.01 8.00 -9.14
N LEU A 55 -18.53 6.91 -8.57
CA LEU A 55 -19.93 6.50 -8.75
C LEU A 55 -20.91 7.57 -8.26
N LEU A 56 -20.71 8.08 -7.04
CA LEU A 56 -21.58 9.11 -6.45
C LEU A 56 -21.49 10.43 -7.20
N ALA A 57 -20.29 10.83 -7.63
CA ALA A 57 -20.09 12.05 -8.40
C ALA A 57 -20.68 11.93 -9.81
N GLY A 58 -20.54 10.78 -10.48
CA GLY A 58 -21.19 10.50 -11.76
C GLY A 58 -22.71 10.52 -11.65
N TYR A 59 -23.28 9.90 -10.63
CA TYR A 59 -24.71 9.98 -10.35
C TYR A 59 -25.17 11.42 -10.09
N SER A 60 -24.42 12.19 -9.29
CA SER A 60 -24.70 13.60 -9.03
C SER A 60 -24.62 14.46 -10.29
N PHE A 61 -23.72 14.13 -11.21
CA PHE A 61 -23.57 14.82 -12.49
C PHE A 61 -24.79 14.56 -13.40
N MET A 62 -25.21 13.30 -13.52
CA MET A 62 -26.38 12.91 -14.33
C MET A 62 -27.70 13.47 -13.76
N SER A 63 -27.85 13.46 -12.43
CA SER A 63 -29.06 13.94 -11.73
C SER A 63 -29.14 15.47 -11.60
N ALA A 64 -28.12 16.22 -12.01
CA ALA A 64 -28.11 17.68 -11.90
C ALA A 64 -29.14 18.38 -12.80
N GLY A 65 -29.67 17.70 -13.82
CA GLY A 65 -30.83 18.17 -14.60
C GLY A 65 -30.64 19.53 -15.28
N GLY A 66 -29.39 19.93 -15.56
CA GLY A 66 -29.07 21.24 -16.16
C GLY A 66 -28.78 22.36 -15.17
N ASN A 67 -28.83 22.13 -13.84
CA ASN A 67 -28.38 23.12 -12.86
C ASN A 67 -26.83 23.25 -12.91
N PRO A 68 -26.28 24.41 -13.35
CA PRO A 68 -24.83 24.57 -13.54
C PRO A 68 -24.03 24.42 -12.24
N GLU A 69 -24.59 24.83 -11.11
CA GLU A 69 -23.94 24.75 -9.80
C GLU A 69 -23.72 23.30 -9.37
N LYS A 70 -24.76 22.46 -9.52
CA LYS A 70 -24.68 21.02 -9.21
C LYS A 70 -23.72 20.29 -10.14
N ILE A 71 -23.69 20.67 -11.42
CA ILE A 71 -22.74 20.13 -12.40
C ILE A 71 -21.30 20.47 -11.99
N ALA A 72 -21.04 21.73 -11.63
CA ALA A 72 -19.72 22.17 -11.20
C ALA A 72 -19.25 21.44 -9.93
N GLN A 73 -20.14 21.25 -8.95
CA GLN A 73 -19.84 20.50 -7.73
C GLN A 73 -19.53 19.02 -8.02
N ALA A 74 -20.31 18.38 -8.88
CA ALA A 74 -20.05 16.99 -9.29
C ALA A 74 -18.71 16.86 -10.03
N TRP A 75 -18.41 17.80 -10.93
CA TRP A 75 -17.13 17.85 -11.64
C TRP A 75 -15.94 18.04 -10.69
N ALA A 76 -16.06 18.93 -9.71
CA ALA A 76 -15.04 19.12 -8.69
C ALA A 76 -14.74 17.82 -7.93
N LYS A 77 -15.77 17.04 -7.57
CA LYS A 77 -15.60 15.74 -6.90
C LYS A 77 -14.89 14.71 -7.79
N ILE A 78 -15.23 14.65 -9.07
CA ILE A 78 -14.54 13.79 -10.04
C ILE A 78 -13.06 14.16 -10.10
N TRP A 79 -12.76 15.46 -10.27
CA TRP A 79 -11.39 15.93 -10.40
C TRP A 79 -10.55 15.67 -9.13
N GLN A 80 -11.13 15.92 -7.95
CA GLN A 80 -10.48 15.61 -6.67
C GLN A 80 -10.18 14.12 -6.52
N THR A 81 -11.11 13.26 -6.96
CA THR A 81 -10.92 11.80 -6.93
C THR A 81 -9.80 11.36 -7.87
N LEU A 82 -9.79 11.90 -9.10
CA LEU A 82 -8.76 11.61 -10.09
C LEU A 82 -7.38 12.11 -9.63
N LEU A 83 -7.31 13.30 -9.04
CA LEU A 83 -6.07 13.82 -8.45
C LEU A 83 -5.56 12.91 -7.32
N GLY A 84 -6.43 12.45 -6.43
CA GLY A 84 -6.05 11.52 -5.37
C GLY A 84 -5.48 10.21 -5.92
N LEU A 85 -6.12 9.64 -6.94
CA LEU A 85 -5.63 8.45 -7.63
C LEU A 85 -4.31 8.70 -8.35
N LEU A 86 -4.16 9.84 -9.02
CA LEU A 86 -2.94 10.21 -9.73
C LEU A 86 -1.77 10.36 -8.76
N VAL A 87 -1.99 10.99 -7.61
CA VAL A 87 -0.96 11.12 -6.56
C VAL A 87 -0.61 9.76 -5.99
N ALA A 88 -1.60 8.90 -5.72
CA ALA A 88 -1.35 7.55 -5.25
C ALA A 88 -0.51 6.74 -6.27
N ALA A 89 -0.90 6.72 -7.54
CA ALA A 89 -0.16 6.03 -8.60
C ALA A 89 1.24 6.64 -8.81
N GLY A 90 1.33 7.97 -8.83
CA GLY A 90 2.58 8.72 -9.00
C GLY A 90 3.56 8.48 -7.85
N SER A 91 3.08 8.23 -6.63
CA SER A 91 3.95 7.90 -5.50
C SER A 91 4.79 6.63 -5.74
N PHE A 92 4.25 5.62 -6.42
CA PHE A 92 4.98 4.40 -6.76
C PHE A 92 6.05 4.67 -7.83
N VAL A 93 5.75 5.55 -8.79
CA VAL A 93 6.74 5.96 -9.81
C VAL A 93 7.91 6.69 -9.16
N ILE A 94 7.62 7.65 -8.28
CA ILE A 94 8.64 8.40 -7.54
C ILE A 94 9.45 7.44 -6.64
N ALA A 95 8.78 6.51 -5.95
CA ALA A 95 9.44 5.51 -5.12
C ALA A 95 10.35 4.59 -5.95
N GLY A 96 9.95 4.20 -7.17
CA GLY A 96 10.78 3.40 -8.07
C GLY A 96 12.03 4.16 -8.52
N ILE A 97 11.89 5.42 -8.92
CA ILE A 97 13.02 6.27 -9.31
C ILE A 97 13.97 6.49 -8.12
N ALA A 98 13.44 6.79 -6.94
CA ALA A 98 14.24 6.94 -5.73
C ALA A 98 14.93 5.62 -5.33
N GLY A 99 14.25 4.48 -5.52
CA GLY A 99 14.80 3.15 -5.29
C GLY A 99 16.02 2.87 -6.16
N GLU A 100 15.90 3.14 -7.46
CA GLU A 100 17.00 3.00 -8.42
C GLU A 100 18.20 3.89 -8.05
N LEU A 101 17.96 5.16 -7.70
CA LEU A 101 19.04 6.11 -7.41
C LEU A 101 19.81 5.80 -6.11
N ILE A 102 19.12 5.27 -5.09
CA ILE A 102 19.73 5.04 -3.77
C ILE A 102 20.25 3.60 -3.63
N PHE A 103 19.52 2.63 -4.19
CA PHE A 103 19.76 1.20 -3.96
C PHE A 103 20.12 0.43 -5.24
N GLY A 104 20.05 1.04 -6.43
CA GLY A 104 20.32 0.37 -7.71
C GLY A 104 19.28 -0.69 -8.08
N ASP A 105 18.11 -0.68 -7.41
CA ASP A 105 16.97 -1.54 -7.72
C ASP A 105 15.68 -0.72 -7.61
N PRO A 106 14.90 -0.56 -8.70
CA PRO A 106 13.63 0.17 -8.68
C PRO A 106 12.60 -0.47 -7.75
N ASN A 107 12.76 -1.76 -7.41
CA ASN A 107 11.85 -2.49 -6.56
C ASN A 107 12.20 -2.40 -5.08
N ALA A 108 13.36 -1.86 -4.69
CA ALA A 108 13.81 -1.83 -3.30
C ALA A 108 12.81 -1.15 -2.36
N LEU A 109 12.11 -0.12 -2.84
CA LEU A 109 11.09 0.63 -2.09
C LEU A 109 9.66 0.13 -2.34
N LEU A 110 9.42 -0.54 -3.47
CA LEU A 110 8.10 -1.08 -3.85
C LEU A 110 7.83 -2.43 -3.18
N GLN A 111 8.83 -3.30 -3.24
CA GLN A 111 8.97 -4.47 -2.42
C GLN A 111 10.04 -4.12 -1.41
N LEU A 112 9.64 -3.52 -0.28
CA LEU A 112 10.53 -3.43 0.87
C LEU A 112 11.11 -4.85 1.07
N ARG A 113 12.36 -5.05 0.67
CA ARG A 113 13.15 -6.27 0.73
C ARG A 113 14.55 -5.75 1.02
N PHE A 114 15.06 -6.02 2.22
CA PHE A 114 16.44 -5.69 2.51
C PHE A 114 17.35 -6.52 1.58
N TYR A 115 18.19 -5.84 0.80
CA TYR A 115 19.32 -6.42 0.10
C TYR A 115 20.27 -7.00 1.15
N SER A 116 20.30 -8.32 1.27
CA SER A 116 21.39 -9.02 1.94
C SER A 116 22.53 -9.15 0.93
N PRO A 117 23.76 -8.69 1.24
CA PRO A 117 24.90 -8.87 0.36
C PRO A 117 25.20 -10.35 0.08
#